data_AF-A0A2V9G3T9-F1
#
_entry.id   AF-A0A2V9G3T9-F1
#
_cell.length_a   1.000
_cell.length_b   1.000
_cell.length_c   1.000
_cell.angle_alpha   90.00
_cell.angle_beta   90.00
_cell.angle_gamma   90.00
#
_symmetry.space_group_name_H-M   'P 1'
#
loop_
_entity.id
_entity.type
_entity.pdbx_description
1 polymer ?
#
loop_
_entity_poly.entity_id
_entity_poly.type
_entity_poly.pdbx_seq_one_letter_code
_entity_poly.pdbx_strand_id
1 'polypeptide(L)' 'MAPPRGEVLQGTLDLIVLETLHAMGPLHGYGIAQRIQQVSEDLLKLNQGTLYPALLRLEQRGWISSRWSYSERRRVGSA' A
#
# COMPACT_ATOMS: atom_id res chain seq x y z
N MET A 1 -27.76 11.04 -1.48
CA MET A 1 -27.19 10.48 -2.72
C MET A 1 -26.16 9.45 -2.31
N ALA A 2 -26.28 8.19 -2.70
CA ALA A 2 -25.23 7.20 -2.41
C ALA A 2 -23.98 7.53 -3.25
N PRO A 3 -22.76 7.44 -2.70
CA PRO A 3 -21.55 7.65 -3.48
C PRO A 3 -21.48 6.66 -4.65
N PRO A 4 -20.91 7.06 -5.80
CA PRO A 4 -20.70 6.15 -6.91
C PRO A 4 -19.86 4.94 -6.46
N ARG A 5 -20.18 3.74 -6.98
CA ARG A 5 -19.50 2.48 -6.57
C ARG A 5 -17.98 2.56 -6.60
N GLY A 6 -17.41 3.33 -7.53
CA GLY A 6 -15.97 3.55 -7.62
C GLY A 6 -15.37 4.27 -6.42
N GLU A 7 -16.06 5.27 -5.86
CA GLU A 7 -15.62 5.98 -4.65
C GLU A 7 -15.69 5.09 -3.41
N VAL A 8 -16.73 4.24 -3.32
CA VAL A 8 -16.85 3.26 -2.22
C VAL A 8 -15.68 2.28 -2.26
N LEU A 9 -15.35 1.73 -3.43
CA LEU A 9 -14.23 0.80 -3.60
C LEU A 9 -12.88 1.48 -3.29
N GLN A 10 -12.71 2.76 -3.65
CA GLN A 10 -11.53 3.54 -3.28
C GLN A 10 -11.43 3.77 -1.78
N GLY A 11 -12.54 4.15 -1.12
CA GLY A 11 -12.59 4.33 0.33
C GLY A 11 -12.30 3.04 1.11
N THR A 12 -12.81 1.90 0.64
CA THR A 12 -12.52 0.60 1.24
C THR A 12 -11.04 0.23 1.10
N LEU A 13 -10.45 0.47 -0.07
CA LEU A 13 -9.02 0.23 -0.28
C LEU A 13 -8.16 1.11 0.64
N ASP A 14 -8.50 2.40 0.75
CA ASP A 14 -7.82 3.35 1.61
C ASP A 14 -7.82 2.83 3.07
N LEU A 15 -8.96 2.32 3.57
CA LEU A 15 -9.07 1.74 4.92
C LEU A 15 -8.25 0.46 5.08
N ILE A 16 -8.28 -0.45 4.11
CA ILE A 16 -7.50 -1.69 4.16
C ILE A 16 -5.99 -1.37 4.22
N VAL A 17 -5.53 -0.37 3.46
CA VAL A 17 -4.13 0.05 3.47
C VAL A 17 -3.74 0.64 4.82
N LEU A 18 -4.56 1.51 5.40
CA LEU A 18 -4.32 2.09 6.72
C LEU A 18 -4.26 1.01 7.80
N GLU A 19 -5.22 0.07 7.80
CA GLU A 19 -5.25 -1.03 8.76
C GLU A 19 -4.03 -1.94 8.62
N THR A 20 -3.60 -2.20 7.38
CA THR A 20 -2.38 -2.98 7.12
C THR A 20 -1.14 -2.31 7.72
N LEU A 21 -1.00 -0.99 7.54
CA LEU A 21 0.10 -0.21 8.11
C LEU A 21 0.01 -0.10 9.64
N HIS A 22 -1.20 -0.01 10.19
CA HIS A 22 -1.44 0.00 11.63
C HIS A 22 -1.02 -1.32 12.27
N ALA A 23 -1.41 -2.45 11.67
CA ALA A 23 -1.15 -3.79 12.20
C ALA A 23 0.32 -4.25 12.01
N MET A 24 0.98 -3.85 10.92
CA MET A 24 2.32 -4.34 10.56
C MET A 24 3.44 -3.32 10.75
N GLY A 25 3.12 -2.04 10.97
CA GLY A 25 4.09 -0.96 10.94
C GLY A 25 4.51 -0.55 9.52
N PRO A 26 5.65 0.16 9.38
CA PRO A 26 6.11 0.67 8.09
C PRO A 26 6.41 -0.46 7.10
N LEU A 27 5.79 -0.41 5.93
CA LEU A 27 5.96 -1.39 4.85
C LEU A 27 6.25 -0.71 3.52
N HIS A 28 7.03 -1.40 2.67
CA HIS A 28 7.14 -1.03 1.26
C HIS A 28 5.81 -1.28 0.53
N GLY A 29 5.53 -0.49 -0.52
CA GLY A 29 4.28 -0.64 -1.32
C GLY A 29 4.04 -2.07 -1.81
N TYR A 30 5.09 -2.80 -2.21
CA TYR A 30 4.98 -4.21 -2.56
C TYR A 30 4.58 -5.10 -1.37
N GLY A 31 5.13 -4.86 -0.18
CA GLY A 31 4.78 -5.60 1.03
C GLY A 31 3.33 -5.38 1.47
N ILE A 32 2.81 -4.17 1.29
CA ILE A 32 1.39 -3.85 1.50
C ILE A 32 0.51 -4.68 0.55
N ALA A 33 0.86 -4.73 -0.75
CA ALA A 33 0.13 -5.53 -1.74
C ALA A 33 0.10 -7.01 -1.37
N GLN A 34 1.27 -7.58 -1.03
CA GLN A 34 1.38 -8.99 -0.64
C GLN A 34 0.57 -9.30 0.62
N ARG A 35 0.61 -8.42 1.63
CA ARG A 35 -0.13 -8.64 2.87
C ARG A 35 -1.63 -8.66 2.62
N ILE A 36 -2.13 -7.69 1.85
CA ILE A 36 -3.57 -7.61 1.55
C ILE A 36 -4.01 -8.85 0.76
N GLN A 37 -3.21 -9.27 -0.24
CA GLN A 37 -3.49 -10.48 -1.01
C GLN A 37 -3.55 -11.73 -0.12
N GLN A 38 -2.60 -11.88 0.81
CA GLN A 38 -2.53 -13.00 1.75
C GLN A 38 -3.74 -13.03 2.70
N VAL A 39 -4.11 -11.88 3.28
CA VAL A 39 -5.25 -11.78 4.21
C VAL A 39 -6.57 -11.96 3.49
N SER A 40 -6.64 -11.61 2.21
CA SER A 40 -7.84 -11.79 1.39
C SER A 40 -8.03 -13.18 0.81
N GLU A 41 -7.13 -14.14 1.10
CA GLU A 41 -7.15 -15.48 0.48
C GLU A 41 -7.21 -15.40 -1.06
N ASP A 42 -6.38 -14.53 -1.66
CA ASP A 42 -6.33 -14.27 -3.11
C ASP A 42 -7.59 -13.64 -3.73
N LEU A 43 -8.61 -13.30 -2.94
CA LEU A 43 -9.84 -12.64 -3.43
C LEU A 43 -9.60 -11.18 -3.83
N LEU A 44 -8.65 -10.49 -3.19
CA LEU A 44 -8.24 -9.12 -3.52
C LEU A 44 -6.82 -9.11 -4.07
N LYS A 45 -6.71 -9.21 -5.40
CA LYS A 45 -5.44 -9.02 -6.11
C LYS A 45 -5.24 -7.54 -6.44
N LEU A 46 -4.50 -6.86 -5.57
CA LEU A 46 -4.12 -5.47 -5.81
C LEU A 46 -3.01 -5.39 -6.86
N ASN A 47 -3.36 -4.89 -8.04
CA ASN A 47 -2.37 -4.51 -9.04
C ASN A 47 -1.68 -3.19 -8.63
N GLN A 48 -0.47 -2.98 -9.16
CA GLN A 48 0.29 -1.76 -8.94
C GLN A 48 -0.48 -0.49 -9.36
N GLY A 49 -1.25 -0.57 -10.45
CA GLY A 49 -2.04 0.55 -10.97
C GLY A 49 -3.20 0.99 -10.08
N THR A 50 -3.56 0.21 -9.06
CA THR A 50 -4.62 0.54 -8.10
C THR A 50 -4.00 0.94 -6.76
N LEU A 51 -2.99 0.20 -6.32
CA LEU A 51 -2.36 0.42 -5.01
C LEU A 51 -1.56 1.73 -4.97
N TYR A 52 -0.70 2.01 -5.95
CA TYR A 52 0.14 3.20 -5.89
C TYR A 52 -0.65 4.51 -5.96
N PRO A 53 -1.70 4.64 -6.80
CA PRO A 53 -2.58 5.81 -6.73
C PRO A 53 -3.30 5.94 -5.38
N ALA A 54 -3.65 4.83 -4.72
CA ALA A 54 -4.23 4.89 -3.38
C ALA A 54 -3.22 5.39 -2.33
N LEU A 55 -2.00 4.87 -2.36
CA LEU A 55 -0.91 5.33 -1.48
C LEU A 55 -0.63 6.83 -1.68
N LEU A 56 -0.57 7.29 -2.94
CA LEU A 56 -0.37 8.71 -3.24
C LEU A 56 -1.51 9.58 -2.70
N ARG A 57 -2.77 9.16 -2.85
CA ARG A 57 -3.91 9.89 -2.25
C ARG A 57 -3.84 9.93 -0.73
N LEU A 58 -3.50 8.82 -0.09
CA LEU A 58 -3.36 8.74 1.37
C LEU A 58 -2.25 9.67 1.89
N GLU A 59 -1.14 9.75 1.16
CA GLU A 59 -0.03 10.66 1.46
C GLU A 59 -0.43 12.13 1.24
N GLN A 60 -1.12 12.44 0.14
CA GLN A 60 -1.65 13.79 -0.12
C GLN A 60 -2.68 14.25 0.92
N ARG A 61 -3.43 13.31 1.51
CA ARG A 61 -4.34 13.57 2.65
C ARG A 61 -3.60 13.71 3.98
N GLY A 62 -2.30 13.43 4.03
CA GLY A 62 -1.48 13.48 5.24
C GLY A 62 -1.74 12.32 6.21
N TRP A 63 -2.38 11.23 5.77
CA TRP A 63 -2.68 10.08 6.62
C TRP A 63 -1.50 9.10 6.73
N ILE A 64 -0.63 9.10 5.72
CA ILE A 64 0.62 8.33 5.72
C ILE A 64 1.76 9.22 5.24
N SER A 65 3.00 8.80 5.50
CA SER A 65 4.21 9.41 4.95
C SER A 65 5.09 8.34 4.36
N SER A 66 5.67 8.61 3.19
CA SER A 66 6.66 7.74 2.58
C SER A 66 8.09 8.20 2.90
N ARG A 67 8.99 7.23 3.08
CA ARG A 67 10.43 7.48 3.13
C ARG A 67 11.10 6.61 2.09
N TRP A 68 11.89 7.23 1.24
CA TRP A 68 12.83 6.52 0.39
C TRP A 68 13.98 6.02 1.27
N SER A 69 13.98 4.73 1.60
CA SER A 69 15.20 4.07 2.04
C SER A 69 15.97 3.66 0.80
N TYR A 70 17.16 4.23 0.61
CA TYR A 70 18.17 3.58 -0.22
C TYR A 70 18.40 2.21 0.41
N SER A 71 17.87 1.16 -0.20
CA SER A 71 18.27 -0.19 0.21
C SER A 71 19.78 -0.25 0.03
N GLU A 72 20.50 -0.41 1.13
CA GLU A 72 21.95 -0.55 1.15
C GLU A 72 22.31 -1.91 0.56
N ARG A 73 22.08 -2.06 -0.75
CA ARG A 73 22.46 -3.22 -1.55
C ARG A 73 23.53 -2.79 -2.55
N ARG A 74 24.57 -2.15 -2.01
CA ARG A 74 25.89 -2.18 -2.63
C ARG A 74 26.79 -3.02 -1.74
N ARG A 75 26.73 -4.33 -1.92
CA ARG A 75 27.91 -5.16 -1.66
C ARG A 75 28.86 -4.93 -2.83
N VAL A 76 29.61 -3.85 -2.79
CA VAL A 76 30.85 -3.74 -3.56
C VAL A 76 31.93 -4.32 -2.65
N GLY A 77 32.50 -5.43 -3.07
CA GLY A 77 33.49 -6.20 -2.34
C GLY A 77 33.32 -7.67 -2.73
N SER A 78 34.33 -8.35 -3.22
CA SER A 78 35.76 -8.11 -3.10
C SER A 78 36.48 -9.27 -3.80
N ALA A 79 37.65 -8.95 -4.36
CA ALA A 79 38.61 -9.82 -5.08
C ALA A 79 38.33 -10.01 -6.58
#